data_AF-A0A0D2IG28-F1
#
_entry.id   AF-A0A0D2IG28-F1
#
_cell.length_a   1.000
_cell.length_b   1.000
_cell.length_c   1.000
_cell.angle_alpha   90.00
_cell.angle_beta   90.00
_cell.angle_gamma   90.00
#
_symmetry.space_group_name_H-M   'P 1'
#
loop_
_entity.id
_entity.type
_entity.pdbx_description
1 polymer ?
#
loop_
_entity_poly.entity_id
_entity_poly.type
_entity_poly.pdbx_seq_one_letter_code
_entity_poly.pdbx_strand_id
1 'polypeptide(L)'
;MIKSKWYEAWGDPRVPNYNLFSARDNKFHAGMRRLVANMYSMTAIKSYEPYIEDCISTLLRHFDAMAAQGDSMDLQFWMQCYAFDVIGQLAYGKRIGFLDSGGTDIDGIVNSLDVGTDFSLLLGLDSRLLPLLAARYGNPIFGLLNWVTKLENLRKISTEEVQNATNTVEDFCTKLEKSREEDPLTYNTYRGDNAKVANVTVGSDATSIR
;
A
#
# COMPACT_ATOMS: atom_id res chain seq x y z
N MET A 1 0.45 -13.60 20.65
CA MET A 1 1.88 -14.00 20.71
C MET A 1 2.71 -12.73 20.51
N ILE A 2 3.74 -12.49 21.32
CA ILE A 2 4.58 -11.30 21.19
C ILE A 2 5.52 -11.51 19.99
N LYS A 3 5.55 -10.56 19.05
CA LYS A 3 6.46 -10.61 17.89
C LYS A 3 7.92 -10.53 18.34
N SER A 4 8.80 -11.20 17.62
CA SER A 4 10.26 -11.17 17.89
C SER A 4 10.87 -9.82 17.53
N LYS A 5 12.12 -9.57 17.98
CA LYS A 5 12.86 -8.34 17.65
C LYS A 5 13.10 -8.16 16.15
N TRP A 6 13.12 -9.24 15.39
CA TRP A 6 13.28 -9.23 13.93
C TRP A 6 12.28 -8.29 13.23
N TYR A 7 11.06 -8.15 13.77
CA TYR A 7 10.03 -7.26 13.22
C TYR A 7 10.37 -5.76 13.33
N GLU A 8 11.32 -5.38 14.17
CA GLU A 8 11.74 -3.97 14.32
C GLU A 8 12.43 -3.45 13.04
N ALA A 9 13.00 -4.34 12.23
CA ALA A 9 13.63 -3.98 10.96
C ALA A 9 12.64 -3.53 9.88
N TRP A 10 11.34 -3.79 10.06
CA TRP A 10 10.27 -3.46 9.10
C TRP A 10 9.61 -2.10 9.39
N GLY A 11 10.33 -1.22 10.07
CA GLY A 11 9.91 0.13 10.41
C GLY A 11 11.13 0.99 10.73
N ASP A 12 10.92 2.20 11.26
CA ASP A 12 12.02 2.98 11.78
C ASP A 12 12.57 2.32 13.06
N PRO A 13 13.82 1.81 13.08
CA PRO A 13 14.38 1.12 14.24
C PRO A 13 14.54 2.05 15.46
N ARG A 14 14.45 3.37 15.27
CA ARG A 14 14.50 4.37 16.34
C ARG A 14 13.14 4.58 17.02
N VAL A 15 12.06 4.11 16.39
CA VAL A 15 10.69 4.35 16.83
C VAL A 15 9.98 3.03 17.15
N PRO A 16 9.70 2.72 18.42
CA PRO A 16 9.06 1.47 18.78
C PRO A 16 7.64 1.39 18.24
N ASN A 17 7.26 0.19 17.80
CA ASN A 17 5.94 -0.11 17.22
C ASN A 17 5.59 0.82 16.04
N TYR A 18 6.56 1.07 15.15
CA TYR A 18 6.46 2.08 14.12
C TYR A 18 5.17 1.97 13.27
N ASN A 19 4.85 0.77 12.80
CA ASN A 19 3.65 0.52 11.99
C ASN A 19 2.91 -0.75 12.47
N LEU A 20 1.73 -1.01 11.91
CA LEU A 20 0.90 -2.16 12.27
C LEU A 20 1.64 -3.51 12.13
N PHE A 21 2.51 -3.64 11.11
CA PHE A 21 3.28 -4.86 10.87
C PHE A 21 4.39 -5.07 11.91
N SER A 22 5.15 -4.03 12.24
CA SER A 22 6.28 -4.06 13.18
C SER A 22 5.86 -3.92 14.66
N ALA A 23 4.62 -3.50 14.95
CA ALA A 23 4.13 -3.36 16.31
C ALA A 23 4.18 -4.69 17.09
N ARG A 24 5.00 -4.70 18.15
CA ARG A 24 5.25 -5.83 19.06
C ARG A 24 4.41 -5.76 20.32
N ASP A 25 4.06 -4.55 20.75
CA ASP A 25 3.10 -4.32 21.83
C ASP A 25 1.68 -4.63 21.35
N ASN A 26 1.02 -5.57 22.01
CA ASN A 26 -0.33 -6.02 21.63
C ASN A 26 -1.39 -4.91 21.76
N LYS A 27 -1.29 -4.03 22.75
CA LYS A 27 -2.22 -2.91 22.93
C LYS A 27 -2.03 -1.90 21.80
N PHE A 28 -0.78 -1.59 21.48
CA PHE A 28 -0.44 -0.66 20.40
C PHE A 28 -0.89 -1.20 19.03
N HIS A 29 -0.59 -2.47 18.76
CA HIS A 29 -1.06 -3.17 17.57
C HIS A 29 -2.59 -3.21 17.47
N ALA A 30 -3.29 -3.46 18.59
CA ALA A 30 -4.75 -3.48 18.61
C ALA A 30 -5.35 -2.09 18.31
N GLY A 31 -4.74 -1.02 18.81
CA GLY A 31 -5.14 0.36 18.50
C GLY A 31 -4.93 0.71 17.03
N MET A 32 -3.75 0.41 16.49
CA MET A 32 -3.46 0.56 15.05
C MET A 32 -4.43 -0.22 14.17
N ARG A 33 -4.73 -1.47 14.54
CA ARG A 33 -5.71 -2.30 13.82
C ARG A 33 -7.10 -1.70 13.87
N ARG A 34 -7.51 -1.13 15.02
CA ARG A 34 -8.83 -0.53 15.20
C ARG A 34 -9.01 0.69 14.28
N LEU A 35 -7.97 1.52 14.13
CA LEU A 35 -8.01 2.67 13.22
C LEU A 35 -8.33 2.28 11.78
N VAL A 36 -7.87 1.11 11.32
CA VAL A 36 -8.05 0.68 9.93
C VAL A 36 -9.19 -0.30 9.71
N ALA A 37 -9.74 -0.89 10.79
CA ALA A 37 -10.68 -1.99 10.70
C ALA A 37 -12.00 -1.64 9.99
N ASN A 38 -12.52 -0.43 10.17
CA ASN A 38 -13.77 0.01 9.53
C ASN A 38 -13.67 0.06 8.00
N MET A 39 -12.47 0.34 7.47
CA MET A 39 -12.18 0.43 6.04
C MET A 39 -12.20 -0.94 5.35
N TYR A 40 -12.03 -2.04 6.10
CA TYR A 40 -12.16 -3.41 5.60
C TYR A 40 -13.42 -4.12 6.11
N SER A 41 -14.43 -3.37 6.56
CA SER A 41 -15.73 -3.95 6.92
C SER A 41 -16.46 -4.48 5.68
N MET A 42 -17.36 -5.44 5.85
CA MET A 42 -18.17 -5.98 4.73
C MET A 42 -18.92 -4.88 3.96
N THR A 43 -19.40 -3.85 4.67
CA THR A 43 -20.07 -2.70 4.05
C THR A 43 -19.10 -1.89 3.20
N ALA A 44 -17.88 -1.65 3.69
CA ALA A 44 -16.85 -0.96 2.91
C ALA A 44 -16.42 -1.78 1.69
N ILE A 45 -16.17 -3.08 1.86
CA ILE A 45 -15.80 -3.97 0.75
C ILE A 45 -16.87 -3.97 -0.34
N LYS A 46 -18.14 -4.06 0.02
CA LYS A 46 -19.25 -3.96 -0.97
C LYS A 46 -19.23 -2.63 -1.72
N SER A 47 -18.95 -1.53 -1.03
CA SER A 47 -18.86 -0.23 -1.70
C SER A 47 -17.71 -0.17 -2.71
N TYR A 48 -16.69 -1.01 -2.57
CA TYR A 48 -15.52 -1.05 -3.45
C TYR A 48 -15.66 -1.96 -4.66
N GLU A 49 -16.73 -2.75 -4.77
CA GLU A 49 -16.98 -3.67 -5.88
C GLU A 49 -16.80 -3.02 -7.27
N PRO A 50 -17.30 -1.79 -7.53
CA PRO A 50 -17.10 -1.14 -8.84
C PRO A 50 -15.63 -0.91 -9.21
N TYR A 51 -14.78 -0.62 -8.23
CA TYR A 51 -13.34 -0.38 -8.44
C TYR A 51 -12.61 -1.68 -8.80
N ILE A 52 -13.00 -2.78 -8.15
CA ILE A 52 -12.44 -4.10 -8.42
C ILE A 52 -12.85 -4.56 -9.82
N GLU A 53 -14.14 -4.41 -10.18
CA GLU A 53 -14.67 -4.78 -11.49
C GLU A 53 -13.98 -4.03 -12.64
N ASP A 54 -13.73 -2.73 -12.46
CA ASP A 54 -13.00 -1.92 -13.44
C ASP A 54 -11.53 -2.38 -13.62
N CYS A 55 -10.85 -2.78 -12.53
CA CYS A 55 -9.52 -3.39 -12.63
C CYS A 55 -9.57 -4.74 -13.36
N ILE A 56 -10.53 -5.61 -13.03
CA ILE A 56 -10.70 -6.93 -13.66
C ILE A 56 -10.95 -6.77 -15.16
N SER A 57 -11.89 -5.91 -15.53
CA SER A 57 -12.20 -5.60 -16.94
C SER A 57 -10.96 -5.14 -17.70
N THR A 58 -10.13 -4.28 -17.10
CA THR A 58 -8.89 -3.81 -17.72
C THR A 58 -7.86 -4.92 -17.85
N LEU A 59 -7.67 -5.73 -16.82
CA LEU A 59 -6.78 -6.89 -16.87
C LEU A 59 -7.17 -7.90 -17.96
N LEU A 60 -8.46 -8.23 -18.05
CA LEU A 60 -8.97 -9.18 -19.06
C LEU A 60 -8.77 -8.67 -20.48
N ARG A 61 -8.96 -7.36 -20.73
CA ARG A 61 -8.67 -6.76 -22.04
C ARG A 61 -7.21 -6.94 -22.46
N HIS A 62 -6.27 -6.82 -21.51
CA HIS A 62 -4.86 -7.11 -21.79
C HIS A 62 -4.63 -8.58 -22.10
N PHE A 63 -5.24 -9.48 -21.32
CA PHE A 63 -5.11 -10.92 -21.53
C PHE A 63 -5.67 -11.36 -22.88
N ASP A 64 -6.83 -10.85 -23.28
CA ASP A 64 -7.43 -11.12 -24.59
C ASP A 64 -6.52 -10.62 -25.73
N ALA A 65 -5.95 -9.42 -25.59
CA ALA A 65 -5.05 -8.86 -26.59
C ALA A 65 -3.74 -9.65 -26.74
N MET A 66 -3.16 -10.12 -25.64
CA MET A 66 -1.94 -10.95 -25.66
C MET A 66 -2.24 -12.35 -26.20
N ALA A 67 -3.38 -12.94 -25.83
CA ALA A 67 -3.82 -14.23 -26.37
C ALA A 67 -4.06 -14.17 -27.88
N ALA A 68 -4.64 -13.07 -28.40
CA ALA A 68 -4.85 -12.87 -29.82
C ALA A 68 -3.54 -12.73 -30.62
N GLN A 69 -2.49 -12.19 -30.01
CA GLN A 69 -1.17 -12.04 -30.61
C GLN A 69 -0.30 -13.30 -30.46
N GLY A 70 -0.66 -14.20 -29.54
CA GLY A 70 0.15 -15.37 -29.19
C GLY A 70 1.34 -15.02 -28.29
N ASP A 71 1.27 -13.89 -27.57
CA ASP A 71 2.32 -13.43 -26.68
C ASP A 71 2.32 -14.22 -25.37
N SER A 72 3.51 -14.56 -24.88
CA SER A 72 3.70 -15.08 -23.52
C SER A 72 3.72 -13.92 -22.50
N MET A 73 3.19 -14.16 -21.32
CA MET A 73 3.22 -13.19 -20.22
C MET A 73 3.71 -13.79 -18.91
N ASP A 74 4.31 -12.95 -18.06
CA ASP A 74 4.54 -13.26 -16.66
C ASP A 74 3.26 -13.02 -15.85
N LEU A 75 2.48 -14.08 -15.64
CA LEU A 75 1.23 -13.99 -14.89
C LEU A 75 1.45 -13.45 -13.46
N GLN A 76 2.57 -13.75 -12.82
CA GLN A 76 2.85 -13.28 -11.46
C GLN A 76 3.00 -11.76 -11.44
N PHE A 77 3.76 -11.21 -12.38
CA PHE A 77 3.92 -9.77 -12.51
C PHE A 77 2.60 -9.07 -12.87
N TRP A 78 1.78 -9.66 -13.74
CA TRP A 78 0.45 -9.12 -14.07
C TRP A 78 -0.51 -9.14 -12.88
N MET A 79 -0.47 -10.18 -12.05
CA MET A 79 -1.24 -10.22 -10.80
C MET A 79 -0.76 -9.17 -9.80
N GLN A 80 0.55 -8.87 -9.77
CA GLN A 80 1.10 -7.78 -8.98
C GLN A 80 0.64 -6.40 -9.48
N CYS A 81 0.68 -6.17 -10.80
CA CYS A 81 0.14 -4.98 -11.45
C CYS A 81 -1.34 -4.75 -11.09
N TYR A 82 -2.14 -5.82 -11.18
CA TYR A 82 -3.55 -5.80 -10.78
C TYR A 82 -3.72 -5.45 -9.30
N ALA A 83 -2.95 -6.08 -8.42
CA ALA A 83 -3.03 -5.83 -6.98
C ALA A 83 -2.68 -4.38 -6.63
N PHE A 84 -1.67 -3.80 -7.28
CA PHE A 84 -1.36 -2.38 -7.14
C PHE A 84 -2.55 -1.51 -7.54
N ASP A 85 -3.10 -1.70 -8.74
CA ASP A 85 -4.19 -0.84 -9.22
C ASP A 85 -5.46 -0.96 -8.38
N VAL A 86 -5.81 -2.18 -7.92
CA VAL A 86 -6.93 -2.38 -7.00
C VAL A 86 -6.72 -1.64 -5.69
N ILE A 87 -5.56 -1.81 -5.05
CA ILE A 87 -5.27 -1.11 -3.78
C ILE A 87 -5.14 0.40 -4.00
N GLY A 88 -4.63 0.84 -5.16
CA GLY A 88 -4.62 2.24 -5.57
C GLY A 88 -6.02 2.84 -5.62
N GLN A 89 -6.96 2.15 -6.28
CA GLN A 89 -8.36 2.60 -6.34
C GLN A 89 -9.01 2.63 -4.96
N LEU A 90 -8.81 1.58 -4.16
CA LEU A 90 -9.33 1.49 -2.80
C LEU A 90 -8.78 2.60 -1.90
N ALA A 91 -7.48 2.87 -2.02
CA ALA A 91 -6.75 3.73 -1.11
C ALA A 91 -6.85 5.21 -1.47
N TYR A 92 -6.78 5.53 -2.76
CA TYR A 92 -6.69 6.89 -3.30
C TYR A 92 -7.79 7.26 -4.28
N GLY A 93 -8.76 6.36 -4.53
CA GLY A 93 -9.89 6.61 -5.43
C GLY A 93 -9.55 6.54 -6.92
N LYS A 94 -8.33 6.14 -7.29
CA LYS A 94 -7.89 6.02 -8.69
C LYS A 94 -6.84 4.92 -8.86
N ARG A 95 -6.81 4.27 -10.05
CA ARG A 95 -5.73 3.36 -10.43
C ARG A 95 -4.40 4.09 -10.39
N ILE A 96 -3.35 3.36 -10.01
CA ILE A 96 -1.97 3.86 -10.05
C ILE A 96 -1.51 3.95 -11.52
N GLY A 97 -2.00 3.05 -12.37
CA GLY A 97 -1.75 3.01 -13.80
C GLY A 97 -0.89 1.83 -14.23
N PHE A 98 -0.71 0.81 -13.38
CA PHE A 98 0.06 -0.38 -13.74
C PHE A 98 -0.57 -1.10 -14.94
N LEU A 99 -1.88 -1.36 -14.88
CA LEU A 99 -2.62 -1.96 -15.98
C LEU A 99 -2.72 -1.00 -17.16
N ASP A 100 -2.98 0.29 -16.92
CA ASP A 100 -3.10 1.30 -17.98
C ASP A 100 -1.79 1.47 -18.79
N SER A 101 -0.63 1.17 -18.20
CA SER A 101 0.68 1.19 -18.87
C SER A 101 1.00 -0.06 -19.69
N GLY A 102 0.13 -1.08 -19.66
CA GLY A 102 0.40 -2.37 -20.28
C GLY A 102 1.26 -3.30 -19.42
N GLY A 103 1.23 -3.14 -18.09
CA GLY A 103 1.98 -3.97 -17.16
C GLY A 103 3.45 -3.56 -17.12
N THR A 104 3.74 -2.40 -16.52
CA THR A 104 5.11 -1.92 -16.29
C THR A 104 5.28 -1.41 -14.86
N ASP A 105 6.51 -1.42 -14.34
CA ASP A 105 6.81 -0.89 -13.00
C ASP A 105 6.70 0.64 -12.98
N ILE A 106 5.59 1.14 -12.43
CA ILE A 106 5.31 2.57 -12.37
C ILE A 106 6.21 3.23 -11.31
N ASP A 107 6.97 4.25 -11.74
CA ASP A 107 7.91 5.00 -10.89
C ASP A 107 8.98 4.14 -10.18
N GLY A 108 9.18 2.87 -10.60
CA GLY A 108 10.14 1.95 -9.97
C GLY A 108 9.71 1.48 -8.58
N ILE A 109 8.40 1.47 -8.28
CA ILE A 109 7.88 1.14 -6.96
C ILE A 109 8.00 -0.36 -6.63
N VAL A 110 7.84 -1.24 -7.62
CA VAL A 110 8.04 -2.69 -7.42
C VAL A 110 9.48 -2.96 -7.01
N ASN A 111 10.44 -2.41 -7.75
CA ASN A 111 11.85 -2.51 -7.39
C ASN A 111 12.16 -1.86 -6.02
N SER A 112 11.51 -0.73 -5.69
CA SER A 112 11.69 -0.09 -4.38
C SER A 112 11.21 -0.97 -3.22
N LEU A 113 10.14 -1.73 -3.42
CA LEU A 113 9.63 -2.69 -2.42
C LEU A 113 10.54 -3.90 -2.26
N ASP A 114 11.09 -4.42 -3.35
CA ASP A 114 12.06 -5.51 -3.32
C ASP A 114 13.32 -5.10 -2.55
N VAL A 115 13.85 -3.91 -2.84
CA VAL A 115 14.98 -3.32 -2.10
C VAL A 115 14.64 -3.13 -0.62
N GLY A 116 13.44 -2.64 -0.30
CA GLY A 116 12.98 -2.46 1.08
C GLY A 116 12.82 -3.78 1.83
N THR A 117 12.37 -4.81 1.14
CA THR A 117 12.22 -6.17 1.67
C THR A 117 13.58 -6.78 1.97
N ASP A 118 14.49 -6.80 1.00
CA ASP A 118 15.86 -7.30 1.17
C ASP A 118 16.58 -6.59 2.33
N PHE A 119 16.45 -5.26 2.38
CA PHE A 119 17.02 -4.46 3.46
C PHE A 119 16.46 -4.88 4.83
N SER A 120 15.12 -5.00 4.94
CA SER A 120 14.44 -5.34 6.20
C SER A 120 14.76 -6.76 6.65
N LEU A 121 14.84 -7.71 5.71
CA LEU A 121 15.22 -9.10 5.97
C LEU A 121 16.64 -9.18 6.54
N LEU A 122 17.61 -8.55 5.87
CA LEU A 122 19.02 -8.58 6.29
C LEU A 122 19.22 -7.86 7.62
N LEU A 123 18.58 -6.69 7.80
CA LEU A 123 18.67 -5.93 9.04
C LEU A 123 18.02 -6.68 10.22
N GLY A 124 16.93 -7.41 9.96
CA GLY A 124 16.25 -8.23 10.96
C GLY A 124 17.09 -9.42 11.44
N LEU A 125 17.99 -9.95 10.59
CA LEU A 125 18.93 -11.01 10.95
C LEU A 125 20.05 -10.48 11.86
N ASP A 126 20.66 -9.36 11.50
CA ASP A 126 21.73 -8.74 12.27
C ASP A 126 21.73 -7.22 12.12
N SER A 127 21.44 -6.51 13.21
CA SER A 127 21.40 -5.05 13.25
C SER A 127 22.77 -4.39 13.00
N ARG A 128 23.87 -5.14 13.15
CA ARG A 128 25.23 -4.66 12.84
C ARG A 128 25.47 -4.45 11.34
N LEU A 129 24.58 -4.97 10.49
CA LEU A 129 24.65 -4.79 9.04
C LEU A 129 24.15 -3.40 8.59
N LEU A 130 23.49 -2.64 9.46
CA LEU A 130 22.92 -1.33 9.14
C LEU A 130 23.85 -0.38 8.34
N PRO A 131 25.13 -0.15 8.71
CA PRO A 131 26.01 0.73 7.92
C PRO A 131 26.29 0.18 6.51
N LEU A 132 26.43 -1.14 6.36
CA LEU A 132 26.67 -1.77 5.06
C LEU A 132 25.42 -1.71 4.18
N LEU A 133 24.26 -2.01 4.75
CA LEU A 133 22.98 -1.95 4.05
C LEU A 133 22.63 -0.52 3.64
N ALA A 134 22.86 0.46 4.53
CA ALA A 134 22.68 1.88 4.21
C ALA A 134 23.64 2.35 3.09
N ALA A 135 24.87 1.85 3.06
CA ALA A 135 25.81 2.16 1.98
C ALA A 135 25.41 1.51 0.64
N ARG A 136 24.83 0.29 0.67
CA ARG A 136 24.46 -0.47 -0.54
C ARG A 136 23.12 -0.04 -1.14
N TYR A 137 22.12 0.19 -0.30
CA TYR A 137 20.73 0.43 -0.70
C TYR A 137 20.29 1.87 -0.47
N GLY A 138 21.09 2.68 0.23
CA GLY A 138 20.68 4.03 0.63
C GLY A 138 19.57 4.00 1.67
N ASN A 139 18.63 4.94 1.56
CA ASN A 139 17.41 4.92 2.37
C ASN A 139 16.34 4.08 1.65
N PRO A 140 16.04 2.86 2.13
CA PRO A 140 15.18 1.90 1.43
C PRO A 140 13.71 2.35 1.33
N ILE A 141 13.27 3.28 2.19
CA ILE A 141 11.88 3.75 2.21
C ILE A 141 11.69 5.05 1.42
N PHE A 142 12.77 5.70 0.97
CA PHE A 142 12.71 7.03 0.35
C PHE A 142 11.85 7.04 -0.94
N GLY A 143 12.07 6.06 -1.82
CA GLY A 143 11.27 5.92 -3.05
C GLY A 143 9.78 5.73 -2.75
N LEU A 144 9.47 4.82 -1.82
CA LEU A 144 8.11 4.54 -1.37
C LEU A 144 7.41 5.77 -0.76
N LEU A 145 8.09 6.53 0.11
CA LEU A 145 7.51 7.73 0.72
C LEU A 145 7.20 8.80 -0.34
N ASN A 146 8.14 9.07 -1.25
CA ASN A 146 7.92 10.04 -2.33
C ASN A 146 6.75 9.63 -3.22
N TRP A 147 6.64 8.33 -3.51
CA TRP A 147 5.56 7.79 -4.30
C TRP A 147 4.20 7.91 -3.61
N VAL A 148 4.11 7.59 -2.31
CA VAL A 148 2.88 7.81 -1.53
C VAL A 148 2.50 9.29 -1.49
N THR A 149 3.46 10.20 -1.30
CA THR A 149 3.20 11.65 -1.38
C THR A 149 2.70 12.07 -2.76
N LYS A 150 3.24 11.50 -3.85
CA LYS A 150 2.75 11.72 -5.21
C LYS A 150 1.28 11.26 -5.34
N LEU A 151 0.95 10.07 -4.87
CA LEU A 151 -0.43 9.55 -4.90
C LEU A 151 -1.38 10.42 -4.08
N GLU A 152 -0.98 10.88 -2.89
CA GLU A 152 -1.78 11.80 -2.08
C GLU A 152 -2.05 13.13 -2.79
N ASN A 153 -1.05 13.68 -3.49
CA ASN A 153 -1.22 14.92 -4.24
C ASN A 153 -2.15 14.72 -5.45
N LEU A 154 -1.98 13.62 -6.19
CA LEU A 154 -2.86 13.26 -7.31
C LEU A 154 -4.31 13.07 -6.84
N ARG A 155 -4.49 12.44 -5.68
CA ARG A 155 -5.81 12.29 -5.05
C ARG A 155 -6.46 13.64 -4.80
N LYS A 156 -5.76 14.57 -4.14
CA LYS A 156 -6.29 15.91 -3.83
C LYS A 156 -6.79 16.64 -5.08
N ILE A 157 -6.01 16.60 -6.16
CA ILE A 157 -6.38 17.19 -7.46
C ILE A 157 -7.67 16.53 -7.99
N SER A 158 -7.76 15.20 -7.95
CA SER A 158 -8.95 14.49 -8.41
C SER A 158 -10.19 14.72 -7.54
N THR A 159 -10.03 14.92 -6.23
CA THR A 159 -11.14 15.21 -5.32
C THR A 159 -11.75 16.58 -5.59
N GLU A 160 -10.93 17.57 -5.98
CA GLU A 160 -11.40 18.90 -6.42
C GLU A 160 -12.21 18.83 -7.71
N GLU A 161 -11.87 17.91 -8.63
CA GLU A 161 -12.62 17.69 -9.88
C GLU A 161 -13.94 16.92 -9.67
N VAL A 162 -13.95 15.97 -8.72
CA VAL A 162 -15.03 14.99 -8.51
C VAL A 162 -16.15 15.48 -7.58
N GLN A 163 -15.97 16.59 -6.84
CA GLN A 163 -17.02 17.20 -6.01
C GLN A 163 -18.31 17.58 -6.77
N ASN A 164 -18.31 17.51 -8.11
CA ASN A 164 -19.47 17.74 -8.97
C ASN A 164 -20.26 16.45 -9.36
N ALA A 165 -19.77 15.25 -9.01
CA ALA A 165 -20.43 13.98 -9.34
C ALA A 165 -21.02 13.32 -8.08
N THR A 166 -22.34 13.21 -8.02
CA THR A 166 -23.08 12.62 -6.89
C THR A 166 -22.79 11.12 -6.74
N ASN A 167 -22.63 10.68 -5.47
CA ASN A 167 -22.35 9.30 -5.01
C ASN A 167 -20.96 8.73 -5.33
N THR A 168 -19.90 9.40 -4.89
CA THR A 168 -18.57 8.79 -4.84
C THR A 168 -18.40 7.96 -3.58
N VAL A 169 -17.91 6.73 -3.75
CA VAL A 169 -17.56 5.82 -2.65
C VAL A 169 -16.37 6.41 -1.91
N GLU A 170 -16.43 6.47 -0.58
CA GLU A 170 -15.34 7.01 0.22
C GLU A 170 -14.12 6.08 0.21
N ASP A 171 -13.02 6.58 -0.33
CA ASP A 171 -11.72 5.92 -0.33
C ASP A 171 -11.14 5.80 1.09
N PHE A 172 -10.17 4.90 1.25
CA PHE A 172 -9.47 4.66 2.51
C PHE A 172 -8.89 5.95 3.11
N CYS A 173 -8.19 6.76 2.30
CA CYS A 173 -7.53 7.96 2.81
C CYS A 173 -8.56 8.98 3.31
N THR A 174 -9.72 9.09 2.67
CA THR A 174 -10.83 9.94 3.12
C THR A 174 -11.38 9.48 4.46
N LYS A 175 -11.62 8.18 4.65
CA LYS A 175 -12.07 7.62 5.93
C LYS A 175 -11.05 7.84 7.04
N LEU A 176 -9.76 7.71 6.71
CA LEU A 176 -8.66 7.90 7.65
C LEU A 176 -8.51 9.38 8.05
N GLU A 177 -8.72 10.31 7.12
CA GLU A 177 -8.73 11.76 7.39
C GLU A 177 -9.91 12.16 8.28
N LYS A 178 -11.11 11.60 8.05
CA LYS A 178 -12.25 11.79 8.96
C LYS A 178 -11.95 11.27 10.37
N SER A 179 -11.34 10.09 10.48
CA SER A 179 -10.91 9.56 11.78
C SER A 179 -9.90 10.47 12.48
N ARG A 180 -9.03 11.15 11.73
CA ARG A 180 -8.10 12.16 12.27
C ARG A 180 -8.83 13.38 12.80
N GLU A 181 -9.87 13.83 12.10
CA GLU A 181 -10.69 15.00 12.51
C GLU A 181 -11.55 14.69 13.74
N GLU A 182 -12.13 13.50 13.80
CA GLU A 182 -12.99 13.06 14.91
C GLU A 182 -12.20 12.80 16.21
N ASP A 183 -11.04 12.15 16.13
CA ASP A 183 -10.19 11.86 17.28
C ASP A 183 -8.69 12.00 16.95
N PRO A 184 -8.18 13.25 16.93
CA PRO A 184 -6.78 13.53 16.63
C PRO A 184 -5.81 12.88 17.62
N LEU A 185 -6.21 12.70 18.88
CA LEU A 185 -5.34 12.14 19.91
C LEU A 185 -5.09 10.66 19.65
N THR A 186 -6.15 9.89 19.41
CA THR A 186 -6.04 8.47 19.07
C THR A 186 -5.32 8.27 17.73
N TYR A 187 -5.64 9.09 16.73
CA TYR A 187 -4.98 9.07 15.43
C TYR A 187 -3.46 9.19 15.55
N ASN A 188 -2.99 10.21 16.27
CA ASN A 188 -1.56 10.47 16.46
C ASN A 188 -0.92 9.41 17.35
N THR A 189 -1.61 8.97 18.40
CA THR A 189 -1.12 7.92 19.31
C THR A 189 -0.79 6.64 18.54
N TYR A 190 -1.65 6.23 17.61
CA TYR A 190 -1.49 5.01 16.83
C TYR A 190 -0.96 5.24 15.41
N ARG A 191 -0.41 6.43 15.10
CA ARG A 191 0.28 6.74 13.84
C ARG A 191 -0.53 6.43 12.60
N GLY A 192 -1.75 7.00 12.52
CA GLY A 192 -2.66 6.76 11.41
C GLY A 192 -2.03 6.94 10.02
N ASP A 193 -1.13 7.90 9.83
CA ASP A 193 -0.46 8.14 8.54
C ASP A 193 0.33 6.92 8.03
N ASN A 194 0.90 6.11 8.94
CA ASN A 194 1.63 4.90 8.54
C ASN A 194 0.73 3.84 7.92
N ALA A 195 -0.59 3.91 8.17
CA ALA A 195 -1.56 3.01 7.55
C ALA A 195 -1.69 3.23 6.04
N LYS A 196 -1.50 4.46 5.55
CA LYS A 196 -1.58 4.79 4.11
C LYS A 196 -0.48 4.08 3.33
N VAL A 197 0.76 4.18 3.83
CA VAL A 197 1.92 3.50 3.25
C VAL A 197 1.75 1.98 3.36
N ALA A 198 1.46 1.49 4.58
CA ALA A 198 1.38 0.05 4.83
C ALA A 198 0.27 -0.64 4.03
N ASN A 199 -0.86 0.02 3.79
CA ASN A 199 -1.96 -0.57 3.03
C ASN A 199 -1.53 -0.88 1.58
N VAL A 200 -0.83 0.05 0.94
CA VAL A 200 -0.43 -0.11 -0.47
C VAL A 200 0.68 -1.15 -0.62
N THR A 201 1.67 -1.10 0.26
CA THR A 201 2.80 -2.04 0.18
C THR A 201 2.43 -3.45 0.58
N VAL A 202 1.70 -3.61 1.69
CA VAL A 202 1.33 -4.94 2.19
C VAL A 202 0.18 -5.51 1.37
N GLY A 203 -0.75 -4.66 0.93
CA GLY A 203 -1.90 -5.08 0.12
C GLY A 203 -1.46 -5.62 -1.24
N SER A 204 -0.56 -4.94 -1.93
CA SER A 204 -0.07 -5.39 -3.24
C SER A 204 0.64 -6.75 -3.17
N ASP A 205 1.63 -6.89 -2.29
CA ASP A 205 2.41 -8.14 -2.15
C ASP A 205 1.58 -9.33 -1.65
N ALA A 206 0.63 -9.10 -0.73
CA ALA A 206 -0.22 -10.18 -0.21
C ALA A 206 -1.27 -10.64 -1.23
N THR A 207 -1.79 -9.72 -2.05
CA THR A 207 -2.83 -10.02 -3.04
C THR A 207 -2.27 -10.61 -4.33
N SER A 208 -1.02 -10.31 -4.69
CA SER A 208 -0.40 -10.85 -5.91
C SER A 208 0.01 -12.33 -5.80
N ILE A 209 -0.06 -12.92 -4.60
CA ILE A 209 0.44 -14.28 -4.27
C ILE A 209 1.92 -14.40 -4.70
N ARG A 210 2.81 -13.86 -3.87
CA ARG A 210 4.25 -14.02 -4.03
C ARG A 210 4.77 -15.35 -3.47
#